data_AF-A0A938WDX2-F1
#
_entry.id   AF-A0A938WDX2-F1
#
_cell.length_a   1.000
_cell.length_b   1.000
_cell.length_c   1.000
_cell.angle_alpha   90.00
_cell.angle_beta   90.00
_cell.angle_gamma   90.00
#
_symmetry.space_group_name_H-M   'P 1'
#
loop_
_entity.id
_entity.type
_entity.pdbx_description
1 polymer ?
#
loop_
_entity_poly.entity_id
_entity_poly.type
_entity_poly.pdbx_seq_one_letter_code
_entity_poly.pdbx_strand_id
1 'polypeptide(L)'
;MKALQIAGYQVRFEKPPIQGAYGATNARKKIIWVAPITVDLGIARQTLIHEAVHGAQGCPKGKLQPIGWKTEMVNAVDREVAGILYRNYAHAKFDVEREAFAMQGNPRAIELITSALQQRCR
;
A
#
# COMPACT_ATOMS: atom_id res chain seq x y z
N MET A 1 -5.11 -6.90 -9.58
CA MET A 1 -6.36 -6.23 -9.14
C MET A 1 -6.85 -5.32 -10.27
N LYS A 2 -8.00 -5.60 -10.91
CA LYS A 2 -8.53 -4.83 -12.06
C LYS A 2 -8.80 -3.35 -11.74
N ALA A 3 -9.18 -3.05 -10.50
CA ALA A 3 -9.46 -1.69 -10.03
C ALA A 3 -8.26 -0.73 -10.19
N LEU A 4 -7.03 -1.21 -9.97
CA LEU A 4 -5.82 -0.41 -10.17
C LEU A 4 -5.67 0.01 -11.64
N GLN A 5 -5.88 -0.93 -12.57
CA GLN A 5 -5.81 -0.65 -14.01
C GLN A 5 -6.87 0.37 -14.42
N ILE A 6 -8.11 0.23 -13.91
CA ILE A 6 -9.19 1.19 -14.17
C ILE A 6 -8.83 2.58 -13.62
N ALA A 7 -8.18 2.66 -12.46
CA ALA A 7 -7.67 3.91 -11.89
C ALA A 7 -6.43 4.46 -12.64
N GLY A 8 -5.96 3.78 -13.68
CA GLY A 8 -4.82 4.16 -14.53
C GLY A 8 -3.46 3.72 -14.00
N TYR A 9 -3.40 2.82 -13.01
CA TYR A 9 -2.15 2.28 -12.49
C TYR A 9 -1.61 1.13 -13.34
N GLN A 10 -0.32 1.20 -13.65
CA GLN A 10 0.45 0.09 -14.18
C GLN A 10 1.07 -0.69 -13.03
N VAL A 11 0.73 -1.97 -12.89
CA VAL A 11 1.33 -2.88 -11.91
C VAL A 11 2.43 -3.68 -12.61
N ARG A 12 3.66 -3.57 -12.11
CA ARG A 12 4.85 -4.21 -12.69
C ARG A 12 5.44 -5.19 -11.70
N PHE A 13 5.63 -6.43 -12.15
CA PHE A 13 6.37 -7.45 -11.40
C PHE A 13 7.86 -7.34 -11.73
N GLU A 14 8.49 -6.30 -11.18
CA GLU A 14 9.86 -5.89 -11.47
C GLU A 14 10.52 -5.35 -10.19
N LYS A 15 11.85 -5.25 -10.20
CA LYS A 15 12.59 -4.66 -9.07
C LYS A 15 12.16 -3.20 -8.85
N PRO A 16 11.72 -2.82 -7.63
CA PRO A 16 11.38 -1.43 -7.33
C PRO A 16 12.58 -0.49 -7.48
N PRO A 17 12.35 0.80 -7.79
CA PRO A 17 13.42 1.82 -7.88
C PRO A 17 13.99 2.22 -6.50
N ILE A 18 13.53 1.58 -5.42
CA ILE A 18 14.00 1.79 -4.05
C ILE A 18 14.81 0.55 -3.65
N GLN A 19 16.09 0.74 -3.33
CA GLN A 19 16.97 -0.36 -2.97
C GLN A 19 16.48 -1.09 -1.71
N GLY A 20 16.40 -2.41 -1.78
CA GLY A 20 15.96 -3.27 -0.68
C GLY A 20 14.44 -3.32 -0.46
N ALA A 21 13.65 -2.56 -1.22
CA ALA A 21 12.20 -2.59 -1.10
C ALA A 21 11.59 -3.80 -1.84
N TYR A 22 10.56 -4.40 -1.23
CA TYR A 22 9.75 -5.44 -1.86
C TYR A 22 8.64 -4.88 -2.74
N GLY A 23 8.15 -3.68 -2.43
CA GLY A 23 7.14 -2.96 -3.20
C GLY A 23 7.48 -1.48 -3.27
N ALA A 24 6.92 -0.79 -4.24
CA ALA A 24 6.90 0.67 -4.26
C ALA A 24 5.72 1.19 -5.07
N THR A 25 5.23 2.36 -4.70
CA THR A 25 4.18 3.06 -5.44
C THR A 25 4.62 4.47 -5.79
N ASN A 26 4.54 4.80 -7.08
CA ASN A 26 4.59 6.17 -7.55
C ASN A 26 3.18 6.61 -7.95
N ALA A 27 2.47 7.20 -7.00
CA ALA A 27 1.09 7.64 -7.20
C ALA A 27 0.97 8.72 -8.30
N ARG A 28 1.95 9.63 -8.41
CA ARG A 28 1.95 10.67 -9.45
C ARG A 28 2.08 10.09 -10.86
N LYS A 29 2.96 9.10 -11.04
CA LYS A 29 3.15 8.42 -12.33
C LYS A 29 2.19 7.26 -12.55
N LYS A 30 1.37 6.93 -11.54
CA LYS A 30 0.49 5.76 -11.50
C LYS A 30 1.22 4.45 -11.81
N ILE A 31 2.33 4.19 -11.13
CA ILE A 31 3.09 2.93 -11.25
C ILE A 31 3.19 2.26 -9.89
N ILE A 32 2.95 0.96 -9.86
CA ILE A 32 3.19 0.09 -8.71
C ILE A 32 4.22 -0.96 -9.13
N TRP A 33 5.26 -1.13 -8.33
CA TRP A 33 6.24 -2.20 -8.46
C TRP A 33 6.01 -3.23 -7.36
N VAL A 34 6.07 -4.50 -7.72
CA VAL A 34 6.12 -5.63 -6.80
C VAL A 34 7.32 -6.48 -7.19
N ALA A 35 8.28 -6.61 -6.29
CA ALA A 35 9.50 -7.37 -6.54
C ALA A 35 9.14 -8.87 -6.76
N PRO A 36 9.62 -9.53 -7.84
CA PRO A 36 9.28 -10.92 -8.12
C PRO A 36 9.59 -11.90 -6.97
N ILE A 37 10.66 -11.66 -6.22
CA ILE A 37 11.07 -12.47 -5.05
C ILE A 37 9.98 -12.58 -3.96
N THR A 38 9.03 -11.64 -3.93
CA THR A 38 7.90 -11.68 -2.98
C THR A 38 6.98 -12.89 -3.19
N VAL A 39 6.98 -13.47 -4.39
CA VAL A 39 6.24 -14.71 -4.69
C VAL A 39 6.88 -15.88 -3.95
N ASP A 40 8.19 -16.04 -4.08
CA ASP A 40 8.95 -17.12 -3.44
C ASP A 40 8.92 -17.01 -1.91
N LEU A 41 8.90 -15.78 -1.39
CA LEU A 41 8.76 -15.49 0.04
C LEU A 41 7.31 -15.63 0.56
N GLY A 42 6.32 -15.85 -0.31
CA GLY A 42 4.91 -15.97 0.09
C GLY A 42 4.25 -14.67 0.57
N ILE A 43 4.84 -13.51 0.25
CA ILE A 43 4.37 -12.18 0.70
C ILE A 43 3.84 -11.29 -0.44
N ALA A 44 3.82 -11.78 -1.68
CA ALA A 44 3.42 -11.00 -2.86
C ALA A 44 2.03 -10.35 -2.73
N ARG A 45 1.06 -11.05 -2.12
CA ARG A 45 -0.29 -10.52 -1.92
C ARG A 45 -0.28 -9.32 -0.97
N GLN A 46 0.43 -9.44 0.14
CA GLN A 46 0.55 -8.44 1.19
C GLN A 46 1.26 -7.20 0.63
N THR A 47 2.38 -7.40 -0.08
CA THR A 47 3.09 -6.33 -0.77
C THR A 47 2.18 -5.62 -1.78
N LEU A 48 1.48 -6.36 -2.65
CA LEU A 48 0.55 -5.74 -3.61
C LEU A 48 -0.58 -4.95 -2.92
N ILE A 49 -1.12 -5.47 -1.81
CA ILE A 49 -2.15 -4.78 -1.04
C ILE A 49 -1.61 -3.47 -0.47
N HIS A 50 -0.44 -3.49 0.16
CA HIS A 50 0.21 -2.30 0.70
C HIS A 50 0.39 -1.22 -0.36
N GLU A 51 0.97 -1.58 -1.51
CA GLU A 51 1.17 -0.65 -2.61
C GLU A 51 -0.16 -0.17 -3.24
N ALA A 52 -1.18 -1.02 -3.29
CA ALA A 52 -2.49 -0.62 -3.77
C ALA A 52 -3.18 0.40 -2.84
N VAL A 53 -2.96 0.32 -1.52
CA VAL A 53 -3.40 1.35 -0.56
C VAL A 53 -2.73 2.67 -0.87
N HIS A 54 -1.41 2.69 -1.08
CA HIS A 54 -0.71 3.90 -1.50
C HIS A 54 -1.22 4.47 -2.82
N GLY A 55 -1.64 3.59 -3.75
CA GLY A 55 -2.30 3.99 -4.98
C GLY A 55 -3.58 4.80 -4.73
N ALA A 56 -4.43 4.35 -3.79
CA ALA A 56 -5.64 5.06 -3.41
C ALA A 56 -5.37 6.34 -2.58
N GLN A 57 -4.44 6.27 -1.63
CA GLN A 57 -4.00 7.40 -0.80
C GLN A 57 -3.39 8.53 -1.61
N GLY A 58 -2.70 8.20 -2.70
CA GLY A 58 -2.10 9.17 -3.60
C GLY A 58 -3.09 9.91 -4.49
N CYS A 59 -4.32 9.42 -4.66
CA CYS A 59 -5.32 10.10 -5.47
C CYS A 59 -6.03 11.24 -4.72
N PRO A 60 -6.43 12.32 -5.43
CA PRO A 60 -6.22 12.55 -6.87
C PRO A 60 -4.88 13.25 -7.21
N LYS A 61 -4.17 13.81 -6.22
CA LYS A 61 -3.08 14.79 -6.44
C LYS A 61 -1.69 14.18 -6.65
N GLY A 62 -1.55 12.86 -6.56
CA GLY A 62 -0.28 12.14 -6.56
C GLY A 62 0.54 12.32 -5.28
N LYS A 63 -0.06 12.87 -4.20
CA LYS A 63 0.56 13.02 -2.87
C LYS A 63 -0.17 12.11 -1.90
N LEU A 64 0.57 11.25 -1.21
CA LEU A 64 -0.01 10.32 -0.23
C LEU A 64 -0.66 11.10 0.91
N GLN A 65 -1.92 10.76 1.18
CA GLN A 65 -2.69 11.22 2.32
C GLN A 65 -3.50 10.03 2.86
N PRO A 66 -3.68 9.92 4.18
CA PRO A 66 -4.49 8.86 4.74
C PRO A 66 -5.92 8.93 4.19
N ILE A 67 -6.56 7.77 4.06
CA ILE A 67 -7.96 7.64 3.62
C ILE A 67 -8.91 7.91 4.79
N GLY A 68 -8.48 7.62 6.02
CA GLY A 68 -9.28 7.69 7.25
C GLY A 68 -9.85 6.33 7.68
N TRP A 69 -9.21 5.22 7.31
CA TRP A 69 -9.70 3.89 7.70
C TRP A 69 -9.39 3.59 9.16
N LYS A 70 -10.29 2.85 9.82
CA LYS A 70 -10.00 2.29 11.14
C LYS A 70 -8.96 1.19 10.99
N THR A 71 -7.82 1.37 11.67
CA THR A 71 -6.65 0.48 11.61
C THR A 71 -6.55 -0.41 12.84
N GLU A 72 -7.69 -0.86 13.37
CA GLU A 72 -7.72 -1.77 14.51
C GLU A 72 -7.01 -3.08 14.14
N MET A 73 -5.88 -3.33 14.79
CA MET A 73 -5.07 -4.53 14.67
C MET A 73 -4.98 -5.18 16.05
N VAL A 74 -4.72 -6.49 16.10
CA VAL A 74 -4.42 -7.15 17.38
C VAL A 74 -3.16 -6.54 17.99
N ASN A 75 -3.12 -6.40 19.32
CA ASN A 75 -2.05 -5.66 20.03
C ASN A 75 -0.62 -6.07 19.63
N ALA A 76 -0.37 -7.36 19.40
CA ALA A 76 0.94 -7.84 18.96
C ALA A 76 1.33 -7.27 17.58
N VAL A 77 0.40 -7.30 16.62
CA VAL A 77 0.62 -6.76 15.27
C VAL A 77 0.80 -5.24 15.32
N ASP A 78 0.00 -4.53 16.13
CA ASP A 78 0.14 -3.08 16.25
C ASP A 78 1.52 -2.67 16.80
N ARG A 79 2.07 -3.41 17.77
CA ARG A 79 3.43 -3.18 18.29
C ARG A 79 4.51 -3.42 17.24
N GLU A 80 4.40 -4.49 16.47
CA GLU A 80 5.35 -4.78 15.38
C GLU A 80 5.31 -3.70 14.31
N VAL A 81 4.10 -3.29 13.88
CA VAL A 81 3.91 -2.19 12.93
C VAL A 81 4.51 -0.90 13.49
N ALA A 82 4.23 -0.55 14.74
CA ALA A 82 4.83 0.62 15.38
C ALA A 82 6.37 0.56 15.30
N GLY A 83 6.98 -0.56 15.68
CA GLY A 83 8.43 -0.75 15.58
C GLY A 83 8.98 -0.55 14.17
N ILE A 84 8.28 -1.05 13.15
CA ILE A 84 8.64 -0.84 11.74
C ILE A 84 8.56 0.65 11.37
N LEU A 85 7.48 1.34 11.78
CA LEU A 85 7.27 2.76 11.50
C LEU A 85 8.40 3.62 12.08
N TYR A 86 8.72 3.43 13.37
CA TYR A 86 9.78 4.20 14.05
C TYR A 86 11.17 4.00 13.45
N ARG A 87 11.48 2.82 12.92
CA ARG A 87 12.80 2.53 12.34
C ARG A 87 12.97 3.00 10.90
N ASN A 88 11.90 2.94 10.10
CA ASN A 88 12.02 3.03 8.64
C ASN A 88 11.34 4.25 8.02
N TYR A 89 10.52 4.99 8.78
CA TYR A 89 9.70 6.06 8.24
C TYR A 89 9.82 7.36 9.05
N ALA A 90 9.65 8.49 8.37
CA ALA A 90 9.48 9.77 9.05
C ALA A 90 8.10 9.81 9.73
N HIS A 91 8.02 10.45 10.91
CA HIS A 91 6.77 10.57 11.68
C HIS A 91 5.58 11.06 10.87
N ALA A 92 5.79 12.02 9.96
CA ALA A 92 4.74 12.57 9.09
C ALA A 92 4.10 11.53 8.13
N LYS A 93 4.69 10.34 7.99
CA LYS A 93 4.15 9.25 7.16
C LYS A 93 3.44 8.17 7.98
N PHE A 94 3.47 8.22 9.31
CA PHE A 94 3.01 7.11 10.15
C PHE A 94 1.56 6.71 9.87
N ASP A 95 0.64 7.67 9.75
CA ASP A 95 -0.77 7.35 9.52
C ASP A 95 -1.00 6.72 8.14
N VAL A 96 -0.30 7.21 7.11
CA VAL A 96 -0.34 6.68 5.74
C VAL A 96 0.11 5.23 5.72
N GLU A 97 1.27 4.96 6.32
CA GLU A 97 1.86 3.62 6.36
C GLU A 97 1.05 2.67 7.26
N ARG A 98 0.54 3.16 8.39
CA ARG A 98 -0.30 2.37 9.32
C ARG A 98 -1.56 1.85 8.63
N GLU A 99 -2.22 2.66 7.80
CA GLU A 99 -3.35 2.19 6.98
C GLU A 99 -2.93 1.09 6.00
N ALA A 100 -1.80 1.25 5.34
CA ALA A 100 -1.28 0.27 4.39
C ALA A 100 -0.93 -1.06 5.09
N PHE A 101 -0.27 -1.01 6.26
CA PHE A 101 0.02 -2.18 7.08
C PHE A 101 -1.25 -2.89 7.57
N ALA A 102 -2.23 -2.15 8.07
CA ALA A 102 -3.49 -2.71 8.55
C ALA A 102 -4.24 -3.48 7.45
N MET A 103 -4.19 -3.00 6.20
CA MET A 103 -4.87 -3.68 5.09
C MET A 103 -4.22 -5.00 4.67
N GLN A 104 -2.92 -5.22 4.92
CA GLN A 104 -2.26 -6.47 4.50
C GLN A 104 -2.91 -7.72 5.08
N GLY A 105 -3.43 -7.63 6.31
CA GLY A 105 -4.15 -8.71 7.00
C GLY A 105 -5.68 -8.59 6.96
N ASN A 106 -6.23 -7.53 6.38
CA ASN A 106 -7.68 -7.30 6.41
C ASN A 106 -8.40 -8.20 5.38
N PRO A 107 -9.41 -9.00 5.79
CA PRO A 107 -10.14 -9.89 4.87
C PRO A 107 -10.90 -9.14 3.76
N ARG A 108 -11.28 -7.88 4.02
CA ARG A 108 -11.98 -7.00 3.08
C ARG A 108 -11.06 -6.01 2.36
N ALA A 109 -9.73 -6.15 2.47
CA ALA A 109 -8.77 -5.21 1.88
C ALA A 109 -9.04 -4.90 0.41
N ILE A 110 -9.28 -5.94 -0.41
CA ILE A 110 -9.51 -5.79 -1.85
C ILE A 110 -10.77 -4.95 -2.14
N GLU A 111 -11.85 -5.16 -1.39
CA GLU A 111 -13.11 -4.43 -1.53
C GLU A 111 -12.93 -2.96 -1.12
N LEU A 112 -12.29 -2.72 0.03
CA LEU A 112 -12.03 -1.38 0.56
C LEU A 112 -11.13 -0.57 -0.37
N ILE A 113 -10.03 -1.16 -0.84
CA ILE A 113 -9.10 -0.54 -1.79
C ILE A 113 -9.81 -0.23 -3.11
N THR A 114 -10.59 -1.17 -3.64
CA THR A 114 -11.36 -0.96 -4.88
C THR A 114 -12.30 0.22 -4.75
N SER A 115 -13.04 0.30 -3.64
CA SER A 115 -13.95 1.40 -3.34
C SER A 115 -13.21 2.73 -3.23
N ALA A 116 -12.08 2.76 -2.53
CA ALA A 116 -11.27 3.99 -2.38
C ALA A 116 -10.68 4.46 -3.70
N LEU A 117 -10.17 3.55 -4.55
CA LEU A 117 -9.69 3.88 -5.90
C LEU A 117 -10.83 4.50 -6.74
N GLN A 118 -12.03 3.90 -6.72
CA GLN A 118 -13.19 4.39 -7.48
C GLN A 118 -13.70 5.76 -7.00
N GLN A 119 -13.58 6.05 -5.70
CA GLN A 119 -14.01 7.31 -5.12
C GLN A 119 -13.00 8.43 -5.34
N ARG A 120 -11.70 8.12 -5.23
CA ARG A 120 -10.63 9.13 -5.16
C ARG A 120 -9.89 9.36 -6.46
N CYS A 121 -9.78 8.34 -7.32
CA CYS A 121 -8.95 8.37 -8.54
C CYS A 121 -9.74 8.70 -9.81
N ARG A 122 -10.89 9.38 -9.67
CA ARG A 122 -11.67 9.89 -10.81
C ARG A 122 -10.97 11.05 -11.49
#